data_AF-F7L468-F1
#
_entry.id   AF-F7L468-F1
#
_cell.length_a   1.000
_cell.length_b   1.000
_cell.length_c   1.000
_cell.angle_alpha   90.00
_cell.angle_beta   90.00
_cell.angle_gamma   90.00
#
_symmetry.space_group_name_H-M   'P 1'
#
loop_
_entity.id
_entity.type
_entity.pdbx_description
1 polymer ?
#
loop_
_entity_poly.entity_id
_entity_poly.type
_entity_poly.pdbx_seq_one_letter_code
_entity_poly.pdbx_strand_id
1 'polypeptide(L)'
;MENFIKVKNNKIFTIGNICIETINCTPNIEGVRTVKIESDFKNIFSIFLTGYITEGQNAEHLMRQVVHDYYSKIVATKQVRLYAAGNQSIELTIIGTI
;
A
#
# COMPACT_ATOMS: atom_id res chain seq x y z
N MET A 1 -6.71 -18.14 26.71
CA MET A 1 -5.98 -16.97 26.19
C MET A 1 -6.57 -16.71 24.80
N GLU A 2 -7.31 -15.61 24.61
CA GLU A 2 -7.91 -15.32 23.31
C GLU A 2 -6.82 -14.91 22.32
N ASN A 3 -6.88 -15.48 21.11
CA ASN A 3 -5.95 -15.14 20.05
C ASN A 3 -6.44 -13.85 19.39
N PHE A 4 -5.85 -12.71 19.78
CA PHE A 4 -6.22 -11.39 19.25
C PHE A 4 -5.77 -11.17 17.81
N ILE A 5 -4.88 -12.02 17.30
CA ILE A 5 -4.37 -11.96 15.93
C ILE A 5 -5.27 -12.81 15.03
N LYS A 6 -5.83 -12.20 13.99
CA LYS A 6 -6.56 -12.90 12.93
C LYS A 6 -5.82 -12.72 11.61
N VAL A 7 -5.71 -13.81 10.85
CA VAL A 7 -5.09 -13.82 9.53
C VAL A 7 -6.16 -14.12 8.51
N LYS A 8 -6.46 -13.18 7.62
CA LYS A 8 -7.43 -13.41 6.53
C LYS A 8 -6.76 -14.14 5.37
N ASN A 9 -5.56 -13.69 5.01
CA ASN A 9 -4.70 -14.28 4.00
C ASN A 9 -3.24 -13.86 4.28
N ASN A 10 -2.31 -14.18 3.37
CA ASN A 10 -0.89 -13.83 3.50
C ASN A 10 -0.59 -12.31 3.37
N LYS A 11 -1.61 -11.47 3.22
CA LYS A 11 -1.50 -10.03 2.98
C LYS A 11 -2.32 -9.18 3.95
N ILE A 12 -3.28 -9.76 4.68
CA ILE A 12 -4.19 -9.04 5.57
C ILE A 12 -4.24 -9.72 6.94
N PHE A 13 -3.85 -8.95 7.96
CA PHE A 13 -3.77 -9.38 9.34
C PHE A 13 -4.44 -8.35 10.24
N THR A 14 -5.15 -8.79 11.29
CA THR A 14 -5.74 -7.88 12.27
C THR A 14 -5.32 -8.23 13.70
N ILE A 15 -5.23 -7.20 14.54
CA ILE A 15 -4.96 -7.29 15.97
C ILE A 15 -6.01 -6.45 16.69
N GLY A 16 -7.05 -7.09 17.22
CA GLY A 16 -8.25 -6.37 17.65
C GLY A 16 -8.88 -5.58 16.48
N ASN A 17 -8.95 -4.25 16.61
CA ASN A 17 -9.47 -3.35 15.57
C ASN A 17 -8.38 -2.81 14.63
N ILE A 18 -7.09 -3.10 14.87
CA ILE A 18 -6.01 -2.70 13.99
C ILE A 18 -5.97 -3.67 12.82
N CYS A 19 -5.86 -3.14 11.60
CA CYS A 19 -5.64 -3.91 10.38
C CYS A 19 -4.30 -3.49 9.75
N ILE A 20 -3.58 -4.50 9.26
CA ILE A 20 -2.39 -4.37 8.43
C ILE A 20 -2.72 -5.06 7.12
N GLU A 21 -2.70 -4.30 6.02
CA GLU A 21 -2.95 -4.80 4.68
C GLU A 21 -1.79 -4.45 3.75
N THR A 22 -1.28 -5.45 3.05
CA THR A 22 -0.20 -5.30 2.09
C THR A 22 -0.69 -5.63 0.68
N ILE A 23 -0.40 -4.77 -0.30
CA ILE A 23 -0.93 -4.84 -1.67
C ILE A 23 0.23 -4.70 -2.65
N ASN A 24 0.34 -5.64 -3.60
CA ASN A 24 1.27 -5.51 -4.72
C ASN A 24 0.68 -4.51 -5.74
N CYS A 25 1.42 -3.46 -6.06
CA CYS A 25 0.97 -2.38 -6.94
C CYS A 25 1.33 -2.69 -8.40
N THR A 26 0.45 -3.44 -9.08
CA THR A 26 0.57 -3.78 -10.49
C THR A 26 -0.30 -2.87 -11.38
N PRO A 27 0.05 -2.69 -12.67
CA PRO A 27 1.27 -3.16 -13.34
C PRO A 27 2.51 -2.30 -12.99
N ASN A 28 3.70 -2.84 -13.28
CA ASN A 28 4.99 -2.21 -13.01
C ASN A 28 5.35 -1.16 -14.09
N ILE A 29 4.57 -0.09 -14.17
CA ILE A 29 4.74 0.97 -15.18
C ILE A 29 5.06 2.33 -14.55
N GLU A 30 5.71 3.21 -15.30
CA GLU A 30 5.81 4.62 -14.93
C GLU A 30 4.41 5.27 -14.87
N GLY A 31 4.26 6.27 -14.01
CA GLY A 31 3.08 7.11 -13.92
C GLY A 31 2.19 6.79 -12.73
N VAL A 32 0.92 7.17 -12.86
CA VAL A 32 -0.08 6.98 -11.81
C VAL A 32 -0.60 5.55 -11.84
N ARG A 33 -0.52 4.87 -10.70
CA ARG A 33 -1.08 3.55 -10.44
C ARG A 33 -2.19 3.68 -9.42
N THR A 34 -3.28 2.94 -9.61
CA THR A 34 -4.41 2.88 -8.68
C THR A 34 -4.53 1.46 -8.15
N VAL A 35 -4.41 1.30 -6.84
CA VAL A 35 -4.61 0.02 -6.15
C VAL A 35 -5.88 0.04 -5.33
N LYS A 36 -6.59 -1.08 -5.31
CA LYS A 36 -7.79 -1.27 -4.50
C LYS A 36 -7.41 -1.83 -3.15
N ILE A 37 -8.07 -1.31 -2.11
CA ILE A 37 -7.94 -1.79 -0.74
C ILE A 37 -9.09 -2.75 -0.46
N GLU A 38 -8.80 -3.88 0.16
CA GLU A 38 -9.77 -4.90 0.53
C GLU A 38 -10.37 -4.64 1.91
N SER A 39 -9.59 -4.11 2.86
CA SER A 39 -10.04 -3.81 4.22
C SER A 39 -10.87 -2.53 4.30
N ASP A 40 -11.87 -2.56 5.17
CA ASP A 40 -12.78 -1.44 5.42
C ASP A 40 -12.20 -0.44 6.44
N PHE A 41 -11.05 0.15 6.14
CA PHE A 41 -10.42 1.11 7.04
C PHE A 41 -11.36 2.28 7.35
N LYS A 42 -11.56 2.55 8.64
CA LYS A 42 -12.21 3.77 9.15
C LYS A 42 -11.21 4.90 9.36
N ASN A 43 -9.99 4.57 9.78
CA ASN A 43 -8.88 5.50 9.95
C ASN A 43 -7.60 4.84 9.45
N ILE A 44 -6.73 5.62 8.80
CA ILE A 44 -5.39 5.19 8.38
C ILE A 44 -4.38 5.95 9.25
N PHE A 45 -3.38 5.22 9.75
CA PHE A 45 -2.29 5.77 10.55
C PHE A 45 -1.03 5.95 9.73
N SER A 46 -0.76 4.99 8.84
CA SER A 46 0.43 5.01 7.99
C SER A 46 0.19 4.27 6.67
N ILE A 47 0.91 4.72 5.65
CA ILE A 47 1.10 4.03 4.39
C ILE A 47 2.59 3.95 4.11
N PHE A 48 3.09 2.75 3.83
CA PHE A 48 4.47 2.51 3.42
C PHE A 48 4.50 2.07 1.96
N LEU A 49 5.39 2.68 1.18
CA LEU A 49 5.71 2.27 -0.19
C LEU A 49 7.09 1.63 -0.18
N THR A 50 7.17 0.37 -0.58
CA THR A 50 8.43 -0.35 -0.77
C THR A 50 8.62 -0.60 -2.25
N GLY A 51 9.53 0.15 -2.87
CA GLY A 51 9.90 -0.07 -4.26
C GLY A 51 11.06 -1.05 -4.40
N TYR A 52 10.94 -1.96 -5.35
CA TYR A 52 11.99 -2.87 -5.78
C TYR A 52 12.42 -2.47 -7.19
N ILE A 53 13.67 -2.03 -7.31
CA ILE A 53 14.28 -1.66 -8.59
C ILE A 53 14.85 -2.90 -9.28
N THR A 54 14.87 -2.86 -10.61
CA THR A 54 15.57 -3.87 -11.41
C THR A 54 17.08 -3.74 -11.23
N GLU A 55 17.79 -4.86 -11.24
CA GLU A 55 19.26 -4.88 -11.21
C GLU A 55 19.83 -4.00 -12.34
N GLY A 56 20.78 -3.13 -11.99
CA GLY A 56 21.39 -2.16 -12.91
C GLY A 56 20.70 -0.79 -13.01
N GLN A 57 19.52 -0.60 -12.40
CA GLN A 57 18.89 0.71 -12.30
C GLN A 57 19.65 1.60 -11.30
N ASN A 58 20.39 2.60 -11.80
CA ASN A 58 21.19 3.51 -10.96
C ASN A 58 20.71 4.97 -10.99
N ALA A 59 19.74 5.28 -11.84
CA ALA A 59 19.20 6.63 -11.97
C ALA A 59 18.25 6.95 -10.81
N GLU A 60 18.70 7.78 -9.85
CA GLU A 60 17.94 8.16 -8.65
C GLU A 60 16.54 8.68 -8.98
N HIS A 61 16.41 9.49 -10.03
CA HIS A 61 15.14 10.11 -10.40
C HIS A 61 14.06 9.08 -10.79
N LEU A 62 14.43 7.89 -11.26
CA LEU A 62 13.49 6.82 -11.58
C LEU A 62 12.98 6.08 -10.33
N MET A 63 13.66 6.21 -9.19
CA MET A 63 13.35 5.46 -7.96
C MET A 63 12.23 6.12 -7.13
N ARG A 64 11.81 7.34 -7.50
CA ARG A 64 10.84 8.14 -6.73
C ARG A 64 9.43 7.54 -6.79
N GLN A 65 8.80 7.49 -5.62
CA GLN A 65 7.44 7.00 -5.42
C GLN A 65 6.70 7.91 -4.44
N VAL A 66 5.45 8.29 -4.73
CA VAL A 66 4.67 9.20 -3.88
C VAL A 66 3.21 8.82 -3.89
N VAL A 67 2.56 8.83 -2.73
CA VAL A 67 1.10 8.67 -2.59
C VAL A 67 0.39 9.97 -2.99
N HIS A 68 -0.64 9.88 -3.83
CA HIS A 68 -1.38 11.04 -4.33
C HIS A 68 -2.47 11.56 -3.39
N ASP A 69 -3.14 10.67 -2.68
CA ASP A 69 -4.37 10.98 -1.95
C ASP A 69 -4.13 11.01 -0.42
N TYR A 70 -4.80 11.92 0.26
CA TYR A 70 -4.84 11.96 1.72
C TYR A 70 -5.69 10.82 2.28
N TYR A 71 -5.46 10.45 3.54
CA TYR A 71 -6.09 9.30 4.19
C TYR A 71 -7.63 9.31 4.14
N SER A 72 -8.27 10.45 4.38
CA SER A 72 -9.73 10.56 4.33
C SER A 72 -10.32 10.19 2.97
N LYS A 73 -9.64 10.57 1.89
CA LYS A 73 -10.06 10.23 0.53
C LYS A 73 -9.84 8.75 0.25
N ILE A 74 -8.71 8.19 0.67
CA ILE A 74 -8.40 6.75 0.51
C ILE A 74 -9.45 5.90 1.24
N VAL A 75 -9.83 6.27 2.46
CA VAL A 75 -10.90 5.63 3.22
C VAL A 75 -12.23 5.67 2.44
N ALA A 76 -12.60 6.83 1.91
CA ALA A 76 -13.86 7.01 1.19
C ALA A 76 -13.91 6.23 -0.14
N THR A 77 -12.80 6.13 -0.87
CA THR A 77 -12.76 5.50 -2.20
C THR A 77 -12.34 4.03 -2.17
N LYS A 78 -11.79 3.56 -1.04
CA LYS A 78 -11.09 2.26 -0.91
C LYS A 78 -10.03 2.05 -1.98
N GLN A 79 -9.34 3.12 -2.36
CA GLN A 79 -8.31 3.11 -3.38
C GLN A 79 -7.13 3.98 -2.95
N VAL A 80 -5.92 3.48 -3.19
CA VAL A 80 -4.71 4.31 -3.13
C VAL A 80 -4.25 4.60 -4.54
N ARG A 81 -4.07 5.89 -4.85
CA ARG A 81 -3.35 6.31 -6.03
C ARG A 81 -1.92 6.67 -5.64
N LEU A 82 -0.95 6.20 -6.40
CA LEU A 82 0.46 6.51 -6.22
C LEU A 82 1.12 6.79 -7.57
N TYR A 83 2.12 7.65 -7.57
CA TYR A 83 2.98 7.90 -8.72
C TYR A 83 4.27 7.11 -8.57
N ALA A 84 4.71 6.48 -9.66
CA ALA A 84 6.02 5.85 -9.79
C ALA A 84 6.78 6.50 -10.94
N ALA A 85 7.99 7.03 -10.67
CA ALA A 85 8.82 7.65 -11.71
C ALA A 85 9.47 6.64 -12.68
N GLY A 86 9.36 5.34 -12.39
CA GLY A 86 9.90 4.27 -13.21
C GLY A 86 9.05 3.01 -13.15
N ASN A 87 9.53 1.97 -13.81
CA ASN A 87 8.89 0.66 -13.91
C ASN A 87 9.17 -0.26 -12.70
N GLN A 88 9.48 0.29 -11.51
CA GLN A 88 9.68 -0.53 -10.31
C GLN A 88 8.46 -1.38 -9.96
N SER A 89 8.73 -2.55 -9.39
CA SER A 89 7.73 -3.26 -8.59
C SER A 89 7.52 -2.47 -7.29
N ILE A 90 6.27 -2.29 -6.87
CA ILE A 90 5.96 -1.56 -5.64
C ILE A 90 5.05 -2.43 -4.79
N GLU A 91 5.39 -2.58 -3.52
CA GLU A 91 4.52 -3.12 -2.49
C GLU A 91 4.06 -1.98 -1.58
N LEU A 92 2.76 -1.90 -1.34
CA LEU A 92 2.14 -0.90 -0.49
C LEU A 92 1.61 -1.57 0.76
N THR A 93 1.94 -1.05 1.94
CA THR A 93 1.37 -1.52 3.22
C THR A 93 0.59 -0.39 3.88
N ILE A 94 -0.66 -0.66 4.25
CA ILE A 94 -1.54 0.25 4.97
C ILE A 94 -1.73 -0.27 6.39
N ILE A 95 -1.61 0.62 7.37
CA ILE A 95 -1.91 0.33 8.77
C ILE A 95 -2.96 1.32 9.25
N GLY A 96 -4.00 0.80 9.89
CA GLY A 96 -5.12 1.61 10.36
C GLY A 96 -6.10 0.82 11.21
N THR A 97 -7.25 1.42 11.51
CA THR A 97 -8.37 0.74 12.19
C THR A 97 -9.50 0.45 11.24
N ILE A 98 -10.13 -0.71 11.41
CA ILE A 98 -11.35 -1.14 10.70
C ILE A 98 -12.62 -0.93 11.53
#